data_AF-A0A9X3XM41-F1
#
_entry.id   AF-A0A9X3XM41-F1
#
_cell.length_a   1.000
_cell.length_b   1.000
_cell.length_c   1.000
_cell.angle_alpha   90.00
_cell.angle_beta   90.00
_cell.angle_gamma   90.00
#
_symmetry.space_group_name_H-M   'P 1'
#
loop_
_entity.id
_entity.type
_entity.pdbx_description
1 polymer ?
#
loop_
_entity_poly.entity_id
_entity_poly.type
_entity_poly.pdbx_seq_one_letter_code
_entity_poly.pdbx_strand_id
1 'polypeptide(L)' 'MLKYRRKNLGISQKYLAEKIGITQGYMSKLENLKCKNINISIISTISDELILDPVDVFLFFYTSYKNKQR' A
#
# COMPACT_ATOMS: atom_id res chain seq x y z
N MET A 1 -4.70 7.11 1.32
CA MET A 1 -5.56 6.00 1.76
C MET A 1 -4.83 5.05 2.72
N LEU A 2 -3.83 4.30 2.27
CA LEU A 2 -3.17 3.24 3.07
C LEU A 2 -2.62 3.70 4.42
N LYS A 3 -1.85 4.80 4.44
CA LYS A 3 -1.29 5.39 5.66
C LYS A 3 -2.34 5.74 6.71
N TYR A 4 -3.49 6.25 6.27
CA TYR A 4 -4.59 6.62 7.14
C TYR A 4 -5.21 5.36 7.75
N ARG A 5 -5.53 4.36 6.92
CA ARG A 5 -6.07 3.08 7.40
C ARG A 5 -5.14 2.38 8.37
N ARG A 6 -3.84 2.31 8.06
CA ARG A 6 -2.82 1.74 8.94
C ARG A 6 -2.80 2.42 10.31
N LYS A 7 -2.84 3.75 10.35
CA LYS A 7 -2.87 4.52 11.60
C LYS A 7 -4.12 4.25 12.42
N ASN A 8 -5.29 4.11 11.77
CA ASN A 8 -6.54 3.79 12.46
C ASN A 8 -6.52 2.38 13.09
N LEU A 9 -5.74 1.45 12.52
CA LEU A 9 -5.49 0.13 13.10
C LEU A 9 -4.40 0.13 14.18
N GLY A 10 -3.75 1.27 14.43
CA GLY A 10 -2.70 1.39 15.45
C GLY A 10 -1.37 0.68 15.12
N ILE A 11 -1.19 0.18 13.89
CA ILE A 11 0.00 -0.59 13.52
C ILE A 11 1.11 0.30 12.93
N SER A 12 2.38 -0.07 13.16
CA SER A 12 3.53 0.67 12.64
C SER A 12 3.80 0.35 11.16
N GLN A 13 4.53 1.23 10.46
CA GLN A 13 4.98 0.93 9.09
C GLN A 13 5.88 -0.31 9.05
N LYS A 14 6.73 -0.49 10.07
CA LYS A 14 7.65 -1.62 10.17
C LYS A 14 6.88 -2.93 10.30
N TYR A 15 5.89 -2.97 11.20
CA TYR A 15 5.02 -4.12 11.39
C TYR A 15 4.32 -4.54 10.09
N LEU A 16 3.68 -3.59 9.41
CA LEU A 16 2.97 -3.88 8.16
C LEU A 16 3.93 -4.34 7.06
N ALA A 17 5.13 -3.76 6.99
CA ALA A 17 6.16 -4.15 6.03
C ALA A 17 6.64 -5.59 6.27
N GLU A 18 6.87 -5.97 7.53
CA GLU A 18 7.24 -7.34 7.92
C GLU A 18 6.15 -8.35 7.54
N LYS A 19 4.88 -8.04 7.77
CA LYS A 19 3.74 -8.89 7.38
C LYS A 19 3.65 -9.12 5.87
N ILE A 20 3.97 -8.11 5.07
CA ILE A 20 3.93 -8.17 3.60
C ILE A 20 5.25 -8.71 3.01
N GLY A 21 6.29 -8.92 3.83
CA GLY A 21 7.59 -9.40 3.36
C GLY A 21 8.38 -8.36 2.56
N ILE A 22 8.23 -7.07 2.89
CA ILE A 22 8.93 -5.95 2.25
C ILE A 22 9.68 -5.10 3.27
N THR A 23 10.56 -4.22 2.81
CA THR A 23 11.27 -3.31 3.71
C THR A 23 10.36 -2.17 4.17
N GLN A 24 10.61 -1.63 5.38
CA GLN A 24 9.90 -0.44 5.87
C GLN A 24 10.05 0.75 4.89
N GLY A 25 11.22 0.91 4.27
CA GLY A 25 11.46 1.94 3.26
C GLY A 25 10.56 1.77 2.02
N TYR A 26 10.33 0.53 1.58
CA TYR A 26 9.39 0.23 0.50
C TYR A 26 7.95 0.51 0.92
N MET A 27 7.55 0.13 2.15
CA MET A 27 6.24 0.50 2.71
C MET A 27 6.01 2.02 2.74
N SER A 28 7.02 2.79 3.13
CA SER A 28 6.96 4.26 3.08
C SER A 28 6.76 4.76 1.64
N LYS A 29 7.40 4.16 0.64
CA LYS A 29 7.16 4.49 -0.77
C LYS A 29 5.74 4.15 -1.21
N LEU A 30 5.20 3.00 -0.80
CA LEU A 30 3.81 2.60 -1.09
C LEU A 30 2.81 3.62 -0.54
N GLU A 31 2.94 3.99 0.73
CA GLU A 31 2.06 4.95 1.38
C GLU A 31 2.09 6.36 0.77
N ASN A 32 3.24 6.73 0.20
CA ASN A 32 3.45 8.03 -0.44
C ASN A 32 3.37 7.96 -1.98
N LEU A 33 2.89 6.84 -2.55
CA LEU A 33 2.70 6.65 -3.99
C LEU A 33 4.00 6.86 -4.79
N LYS A 34 5.17 6.56 -4.22
CA LYS A 34 6.50 6.70 -4.84
C LYS A 34 7.04 5.38 -5.45
N CYS A 35 6.15 4.46 -5.75
CA CYS A 35 6.40 3.12 -6.28
C CYS A 35 5.88 3.03 -7.73
N LYS A 36 6.61 2.30 -8.60
CA LYS A 36 6.24 2.14 -10.03
C LYS A 36 5.70 0.74 -10.35
N ASN A 37 6.26 -0.29 -9.73
CA ASN A 37 5.92 -1.69 -10.01
C ASN A 37 5.36 -2.32 -8.74
N ILE A 38 4.03 -2.33 -8.63
CA ILE A 38 3.31 -3.02 -7.56
C ILE A 38 2.76 -4.31 -8.15
N ASN A 39 3.06 -5.43 -7.49
CA ASN A 39 2.53 -6.72 -7.88
C ASN A 39 1.15 -6.95 -7.22
N ILE A 40 0.39 -7.88 -7.80
CA ILE A 40 -0.92 -8.26 -7.26
C ILE A 40 -0.82 -8.87 -5.86
N SER A 41 0.29 -9.56 -5.53
CA SER A 41 0.45 -10.12 -4.19
C SER A 41 0.54 -9.04 -3.10
N ILE A 42 1.25 -7.93 -3.35
CA ILE A 42 1.28 -6.78 -2.43
C ILE A 42 -0.12 -6.18 -2.28
N ILE A 43 -0.89 -6.07 -3.37
CA ILE A 43 -2.28 -5.58 -3.30
C ILE A 43 -3.11 -6.51 -2.41
N SER A 44 -3.04 -7.82 -2.64
CA SER A 44 -3.77 -8.81 -1.83
C SER A 44 -3.41 -8.70 -0.36
N THR A 45 -2.12 -8.80 -0.02
CA THR A 45 -1.68 -8.81 1.40
C THR A 45 -1.96 -7.47 2.10
N ILE A 46 -1.84 -6.34 1.40
CA ILE A 46 -2.25 -5.03 1.96
C ILE A 46 -3.74 -4.99 2.23
N SER A 47 -4.56 -5.56 1.34
CA SER A 47 -6.01 -5.57 1.47
C SER A 47 -6.42 -6.38 2.70
N ASP A 48 -5.80 -7.54 2.89
CA ASP A 48 -6.03 -8.42 4.04
C ASP A 48 -5.60 -7.73 5.35
N GLU A 49 -4.36 -7.23 5.43
CA GLU A 49 -3.79 -6.63 6.65
C GLU A 49 -4.44 -5.29 7.02
N LEU A 50 -4.93 -4.52 6.04
CA LEU A 50 -5.60 -3.25 6.28
C LEU A 50 -7.12 -3.35 6.29
N ILE A 51 -7.69 -4.54 6.05
CA ILE A 51 -9.13 -4.78 5.97
C ILE A 51 -9.75 -3.76 5.00
N LEU A 52 -9.28 -3.82 3.75
CA LEU A 52 -9.70 -2.96 2.64
C LEU A 52 -10.16 -3.83 1.48
N ASP A 53 -11.04 -3.29 0.64
CA ASP A 53 -11.39 -3.93 -0.62
C ASP A 53 -10.16 -3.91 -1.58
N PRO A 54 -9.78 -5.06 -2.17
CA PRO A 54 -8.66 -5.12 -3.11
C PRO A 54 -8.81 -4.24 -4.34
N VAL A 55 -10.04 -3.97 -4.80
CA VAL A 55 -10.34 -3.06 -5.91
C VAL A 55 -10.03 -1.63 -5.50
N ASP A 56 -10.35 -1.21 -4.28
CA ASP A 56 -10.01 0.12 -3.78
C ASP A 56 -8.49 0.31 -3.69
N VAL A 57 -7.78 -0.71 -3.19
CA VAL A 57 -6.31 -0.72 -3.12
C VAL A 57 -5.70 -0.65 -4.51
N PHE A 58 -6.24 -1.41 -5.47
CA PHE A 58 -5.83 -1.35 -6.87
C PHE A 58 -6.06 0.05 -7.47
N LEU A 59 -7.27 0.62 -7.33
CA LEU A 59 -7.63 1.93 -7.87
C LEU A 59 -6.77 3.06 -7.29
N PHE A 60 -6.43 2.96 -6.00
CA PHE A 60 -5.52 3.90 -5.32
C PHE A 60 -4.15 3.96 -6.00
N PHE A 61 -3.58 2.80 -6.35
CA PHE A 61 -2.31 2.74 -7.05
C PHE A 61 -2.42 3.08 -8.54
N TYR A 62 -3.47 2.61 -9.22
CA TYR A 62 -3.70 2.84 -10.65
C TYR A 62 -3.89 4.33 -10.98
N THR A 63 -4.73 5.04 -10.22
CA THR A 63 -4.97 6.47 -10.43
C THR A 63 -3.69 7.29 -10.27
N SER A 64 -2.86 6.90 -9.30
CA SER A 64 -1.59 7.54 -9.01
C SER A 64 -0.55 7.32 -10.12
N TYR A 65 -0.59 6.17 -10.79
CA TYR A 65 0.24 5.90 -11.97
C TYR A 65 -0.19 6.77 -13.15
N LYS A 66 -1.49 6.86 -13.43
CA LYS A 66 -2.04 7.66 -14.55
C LYS A 66 -1.72 9.16 -14.41
N ASN A 67 -1.76 9.69 -13.19
CA ASN A 67 -1.49 11.11 -12.92
C ASN A 67 -0.01 11.50 -13.07
N LYS A 68 0.94 10.55 -13.06
CA LYS A 68 2.37 10.83 -13.28
C LYS A 68 2.79 10.85 -14.75
N GLN A 69 1.90 10.45 -15.66
CA GLN A 69 2.16 10.45 -17.10
C GLN A 69 1.52 11.64 -17.84
N ARG A 70 0.87 12.54 -17.09
CA ARG A 70 0.46 13.87 -17.54
C ARG A 70 1.48 14.89 -17.04
#